data_AF-A0A960LGE7-F1
#
_entry.id   AF-A0A960LGE7-F1
#
_cell.length_a   1.000
_cell.length_b   1.000
_cell.length_c   1.000
_cell.angle_alpha   90.00
_cell.angle_beta   90.00
_cell.angle_gamma   90.00
#
_symmetry.space_group_name_H-M   'P 1'
#
loop_
_entity.id
_entity.type
_entity.pdbx_description
1 polymer ?
#
loop_
_entity_poly.entity_id
_entity_poly.type
_entity_poly.pdbx_seq_one_letter_code
_entity_poly.pdbx_strand_id
1 'polypeptide(L)'
;MKKTLILLFLPALLFAQSSSEHFTITKSVLDAGGGTSSSETFGLVSSFGQLTPIGVQSSENFTLYAGFLTPSLGVSPLSPVQDLTIKDSGIDAILRWTAIPGAGSYSIYRDTAVEFVPGPGNLLAVIPAPGTEYVDSNVLGGPELQQYYIIVVNAP
;
A
#
# COMPACT_ATOMS: atom_id res chain seq x y z
N MET A 1 24.02 43.60 62.27
CA MET A 1 23.15 42.42 61.98
C MET A 1 23.37 42.02 60.54
N LYS A 2 24.08 40.92 60.28
CA LYS A 2 24.41 40.44 58.93
C LYS A 2 23.14 39.82 58.32
N LYS A 3 22.63 40.40 57.22
CA LYS A 3 21.56 39.79 56.42
C LYS A 3 22.18 38.71 55.54
N THR A 4 21.94 37.44 55.88
CA THR A 4 22.30 36.31 55.04
C THR A 4 21.33 36.25 53.86
N LEU A 5 21.82 36.52 52.65
CA LEU A 5 21.06 36.39 51.41
C LEU A 5 21.13 34.93 50.95
N ILE A 6 20.00 34.23 50.99
CA ILE A 6 19.88 32.86 50.44
C ILE A 6 19.62 32.98 48.94
N LEU A 7 20.57 32.55 48.12
CA LEU A 7 20.45 32.52 46.66
C LEU A 7 19.75 31.21 46.26
N LEU A 8 18.49 31.30 45.84
CA LEU A 8 17.73 30.20 45.26
C LEU A 8 18.16 29.98 43.81
N PHE A 9 18.89 28.90 43.54
CA PHE A 9 19.23 28.46 42.18
C PHE A 9 18.02 27.74 41.57
N LEU A 10 17.31 28.38 40.64
CA LEU A 10 16.37 27.70 39.74
C LEU A 10 17.16 27.12 38.57
N PRO A 11 17.02 25.83 38.22
CA PRO A 11 17.63 25.30 37.00
C PRO A 11 16.94 25.92 35.78
N ALA A 12 17.66 26.71 35.00
CA ALA A 12 17.20 27.15 33.69
C ALA A 12 17.22 25.95 32.73
N LEU A 13 16.05 25.55 32.23
CA LEU A 13 15.95 24.60 31.13
C LEU A 13 16.61 25.20 29.88
N LEU A 14 17.78 24.67 29.51
CA LEU A 14 18.46 24.99 28.25
C LEU A 14 17.70 24.33 27.10
N PHE A 15 16.94 25.12 26.34
CA PHE A 15 16.39 24.69 25.05
C PHE A 15 17.42 24.99 23.96
N ALA A 16 17.89 23.96 23.25
CA ALA A 16 18.61 24.16 21.99
C ALA A 16 17.56 24.29 20.87
N GLN A 17 17.37 25.51 20.38
CA GLN A 17 16.48 25.78 19.24
C GLN A 17 17.33 25.86 17.96
N SER A 18 17.03 24.99 16.99
CA SER A 18 17.45 25.19 15.60
C SER A 18 16.20 25.52 14.80
N SER A 19 16.18 26.71 14.18
CA SER A 19 15.05 27.22 13.41
C SER A 19 15.51 27.74 12.04
N SER A 20 14.73 27.46 11.01
CA SER A 20 14.72 28.19 9.73
C SER A 20 13.33 28.79 9.52
N GLU A 21 13.15 29.65 8.51
CA GLU A 21 11.84 30.27 8.22
C GLU A 21 10.72 29.27 7.95
N HIS A 22 11.06 28.02 7.62
CA HIS A 22 10.07 26.98 7.28
C HIS A 22 9.97 25.86 8.31
N PHE A 23 10.80 25.90 9.37
CA PHE A 23 10.90 24.75 10.27
C PHE A 23 11.51 25.10 11.62
N THR A 24 10.84 24.66 12.70
CA THR A 24 11.35 24.75 14.07
C THR A 24 11.36 23.35 14.70
N ILE A 25 12.52 22.90 15.18
CA ILE A 25 12.61 21.72 16.05
C ILE A 25 12.78 22.20 17.49
N THR A 26 11.79 21.92 18.34
CA THR A 26 11.91 22.05 19.79
C THR A 26 12.27 20.68 20.37
N LYS A 27 13.53 20.45 20.72
CA LYS A 27 13.98 19.19 21.36
C LYS A 27 14.14 19.41 22.87
N SER A 28 13.27 18.79 23.67
CA SER A 28 13.55 18.60 25.10
C SER A 28 14.53 17.43 25.27
N VAL A 29 15.64 17.64 25.98
CA VAL A 29 16.70 16.62 26.14
C VAL A 29 16.44 15.65 27.31
N LEU A 30 15.31 15.81 28.00
CA LEU A 30 14.90 14.95 29.12
C LEU A 30 13.94 13.82 28.71
N ASP A 31 13.46 13.81 27.46
CA ASP A 31 12.70 12.70 26.90
C ASP A 31 13.49 12.06 25.77
N ALA A 32 13.81 10.77 25.92
CA ALA A 32 14.31 9.92 24.84
C ALA A 32 13.20 9.49 23.87
N GLY A 33 12.25 10.38 23.58
CA GLY A 33 11.07 10.12 22.76
C GLY A 33 10.66 11.40 22.03
N GLY A 34 10.50 11.29 20.71
CA GLY A 34 10.27 12.40 19.80
C GLY A 34 9.11 13.31 20.21
N GLY A 35 9.39 14.60 20.31
CA GLY A 35 8.36 15.64 20.37
C GLY A 35 7.64 15.79 19.04
N THR A 36 6.46 16.39 19.09
CA THR A 36 5.64 16.73 17.90
C THR A 36 6.40 17.69 16.98
N SER A 37 6.61 17.30 15.73
CA SER A 37 7.12 18.20 14.68
C SER A 37 5.93 18.66 13.84
N SER A 38 5.69 19.97 13.81
CA SER A 38 4.62 20.59 13.03
C SER A 38 5.21 21.56 12.01
N SER A 39 4.61 21.55 10.83
CA SER A 39 4.79 22.51 9.73
C SER A 39 3.41 22.85 9.17
N GLU A 40 3.25 23.98 8.51
CA GLU A 40 1.98 24.41 7.89
C GLU A 40 1.44 23.40 6.86
N THR A 41 2.30 22.53 6.34
CA THR A 41 1.95 21.51 5.32
C THR A 41 2.13 20.06 5.78
N PHE A 42 2.65 19.83 6.99
CA PHE A 42 2.97 18.48 7.45
C PHE A 42 2.97 18.38 8.98
N GLY A 43 2.16 17.46 9.52
CA GLY A 43 2.16 17.11 10.94
C GLY A 43 2.68 15.68 11.12
N LEU A 44 3.81 15.51 11.82
CA LEU A 44 4.23 14.19 12.30
C LEU A 44 3.64 13.94 13.67
N VAL A 45 2.58 13.14 13.71
CA VAL A 45 2.06 12.57 14.94
C VAL A 45 2.62 11.16 15.10
N SER A 46 3.70 11.10 15.88
CA SER A 46 4.40 9.93 16.43
C SER A 46 5.50 9.27 15.58
N SER A 47 6.61 8.95 16.26
CA SER A 47 7.55 7.90 15.88
C SER A 47 7.90 7.08 17.13
N PHE A 48 7.85 5.75 16.94
CA PHE A 48 8.01 4.62 17.85
C PHE A 48 6.94 4.40 18.93
N GLY A 49 6.07 3.41 18.64
CA GLY A 49 4.99 2.94 19.52
C GLY A 49 3.66 2.78 18.74
N GLN A 50 3.60 1.85 17.79
CA GLN A 50 2.36 1.64 17.03
C GLN A 50 1.36 0.84 17.87
N LEU A 51 0.40 1.53 18.49
CA LEU A 51 -0.79 0.88 19.04
C LEU A 51 -1.79 0.66 17.88
N THR A 52 -2.29 -0.56 17.78
CA THR A 52 -3.35 -0.97 16.84
C THR A 52 -4.70 -0.35 17.25
N PRO A 53 -5.59 -0.02 16.29
CA PRO A 53 -5.47 -0.23 14.84
C PRO A 53 -4.73 0.90 14.11
N ILE A 54 -4.01 0.49 13.09
CA ILE A 54 -3.23 1.33 12.20
C ILE A 54 -4.18 2.11 11.27
N GLY A 55 -4.51 3.35 11.60
CA GLY A 55 -5.34 4.21 10.76
C GLY A 55 -4.54 4.85 9.61
N VAL A 56 -5.23 5.12 8.49
CA VAL A 56 -4.70 5.93 7.38
C VAL A 56 -4.51 7.37 7.87
N GLN A 57 -3.32 7.94 7.65
CA GLN A 57 -3.08 9.37 7.87
C GLN A 57 -3.05 10.07 6.52
N SER A 58 -3.83 11.14 6.34
CA SER A 58 -3.89 11.88 5.08
C SER A 58 -3.81 13.40 5.31
N SER A 59 -3.26 14.09 4.32
CA SER A 59 -3.39 15.53 4.06
C SER A 59 -3.78 15.73 2.59
N GLU A 60 -4.06 16.97 2.18
CA GLU A 60 -4.41 17.28 0.78
C GLU A 60 -3.33 16.84 -0.24
N ASN A 61 -2.07 16.72 0.19
CA ASN A 61 -0.94 16.44 -0.69
C ASN A 61 -0.29 15.09 -0.45
N PHE A 62 -0.67 14.37 0.61
CA PHE A 62 0.01 13.13 0.97
C PHE A 62 -0.84 12.22 1.83
N THR A 63 -0.89 10.93 1.48
CA THR A 63 -1.51 9.89 2.28
C THR A 63 -0.46 8.87 2.69
N LEU A 64 -0.26 8.72 4.00
CA LEU A 64 0.54 7.68 4.61
C LEU A 64 -0.35 6.50 4.97
N TYR A 65 -0.18 5.43 4.22
CA TYR A 65 -0.60 4.11 4.64
C TYR A 65 0.48 3.55 5.55
N ALA A 66 0.10 3.05 6.72
CA ALA A 66 1.07 2.37 7.56
C ALA A 66 1.15 0.89 7.15
N GLY A 67 2.38 0.42 6.96
CA GLY A 67 2.70 -0.83 6.26
C GLY A 67 3.11 -0.61 4.80
N PHE A 68 3.75 -1.61 4.19
CA PHE A 68 3.92 -1.66 2.74
C PHE A 68 2.60 -2.18 2.15
N LEU A 69 1.88 -1.33 1.41
CA LEU A 69 0.70 -1.79 0.67
C LEU A 69 1.18 -2.72 -0.44
N THR A 70 1.01 -4.02 -0.25
CA THR A 70 1.26 -5.01 -1.31
C THR A 70 0.01 -5.07 -2.19
N PRO A 71 0.12 -4.88 -3.51
CA PRO A 71 -0.98 -5.18 -4.42
C PRO A 71 -1.45 -6.62 -4.22
N SER A 72 -2.76 -6.82 -4.31
CA SER A 72 -3.39 -8.12 -4.14
C SER A 72 -4.09 -8.54 -5.42
N LEU A 73 -3.96 -9.82 -5.74
CA LEU A 73 -4.55 -10.43 -6.92
C LEU A 73 -5.60 -11.46 -6.50
N GLY A 74 -6.71 -11.50 -7.22
CA GLY A 74 -7.81 -12.40 -6.91
C GLY A 74 -8.47 -12.97 -8.15
N VAL A 75 -9.27 -14.01 -7.94
CA VAL A 75 -10.17 -14.56 -8.95
C VAL A 75 -11.55 -13.99 -8.69
N SER A 76 -12.19 -13.44 -9.73
CA SER A 76 -13.57 -12.97 -9.63
C SER A 76 -14.51 -14.16 -9.42
N PRO A 77 -15.54 -14.04 -8.56
CA PRO A 77 -16.57 -15.08 -8.42
C PRO A 77 -17.35 -15.32 -9.72
N LEU A 78 -17.32 -14.38 -10.67
CA LEU A 78 -17.94 -14.50 -11.98
C LEU A 78 -17.11 -15.32 -12.97
N SER A 79 -15.88 -15.71 -12.62
CA SER A 79 -15.03 -16.52 -13.49
C SER A 79 -15.60 -17.93 -13.66
N PRO A 80 -15.82 -18.40 -14.90
CA PRO A 80 -16.14 -19.81 -15.16
C PRO A 80 -15.04 -20.78 -14.68
N VAL A 81 -13.78 -20.33 -14.71
CA VAL A 81 -12.61 -21.09 -14.27
C VAL A 81 -12.29 -20.68 -12.83
N GLN A 82 -12.73 -21.49 -11.87
CA GLN A 82 -12.59 -21.22 -10.43
C GLN A 82 -11.34 -21.86 -9.80
N ASP A 83 -10.67 -22.76 -10.52
CA ASP A 83 -9.41 -23.39 -10.10
C ASP A 83 -8.16 -22.58 -10.53
N LEU A 84 -8.36 -21.36 -11.02
CA LEU A 84 -7.29 -20.44 -11.39
C LEU A 84 -6.36 -20.19 -10.18
N THR A 85 -5.10 -20.57 -10.35
CA THR A 85 -4.02 -20.27 -9.42
C THR A 85 -3.23 -19.07 -9.94
N ILE A 86 -3.04 -18.08 -9.08
CA ILE A 86 -2.25 -16.88 -9.36
C ILE A 86 -1.01 -16.91 -8.46
N LYS A 87 0.17 -16.73 -9.04
CA LYS A 87 1.44 -16.65 -8.32
C LYS A 87 2.20 -15.39 -8.69
N ASP A 88 2.67 -14.67 -7.69
CA ASP A 88 3.50 -13.50 -7.89
C ASP A 88 4.92 -13.91 -8.30
N SER A 89 5.51 -13.19 -9.24
CA SER A 89 6.90 -13.34 -9.67
C SER A 89 7.53 -11.97 -9.86
N GLY A 90 8.11 -11.42 -8.79
CA GLY A 90 8.60 -10.04 -8.80
C GLY A 90 7.44 -9.06 -8.93
N ILE A 91 7.37 -8.37 -10.08
CA ILE A 91 6.30 -7.42 -10.41
C ILE A 91 5.23 -8.02 -11.35
N ASP A 92 5.38 -9.29 -11.73
CA ASP A 92 4.50 -10.00 -12.66
C ASP A 92 3.58 -10.99 -11.91
N ALA A 93 2.49 -11.40 -12.55
CA ALA A 93 1.63 -12.48 -12.09
C ALA A 93 1.62 -13.65 -13.07
N ILE A 94 1.79 -14.86 -12.56
CA ILE A 94 1.72 -16.11 -13.31
C ILE A 94 0.36 -16.76 -13.03
N LEU A 95 -0.47 -16.84 -14.05
CA LEU A 95 -1.81 -17.43 -14.02
C LEU A 95 -1.75 -18.85 -14.58
N ARG A 96 -2.33 -19.80 -13.85
CA ARG A 96 -2.40 -21.21 -14.23
C ARG A 96 -3.77 -21.81 -13.91
N TRP A 97 -4.32 -22.58 -14.84
CA TRP A 97 -5.62 -23.24 -14.67
C TRP A 97 -5.62 -24.66 -15.26
N THR A 98 -6.62 -25.47 -14.91
CA THR A 98 -6.77 -26.80 -15.51
C THR A 98 -7.41 -26.68 -16.89
N ALA A 99 -6.92 -27.48 -17.85
CA ALA A 99 -7.52 -27.55 -19.18
C ALA A 99 -8.96 -28.08 -19.10
N ILE A 100 -9.89 -27.37 -19.74
CA ILE A 100 -11.29 -27.75 -19.85
C ILE A 100 -11.49 -28.52 -21.16
N PRO A 101 -12.02 -29.76 -21.12
CA PRO A 101 -12.29 -30.54 -22.32
C PRO A 101 -13.25 -29.82 -23.27
N GLY A 102 -12.91 -29.77 -24.56
CA GLY A 102 -13.71 -29.12 -25.59
C GLY A 102 -13.57 -27.60 -25.66
N ALA A 103 -12.66 -26.99 -24.88
CA ALA A 103 -12.31 -25.58 -25.06
C ALA A 103 -11.51 -25.36 -26.34
N GLY A 104 -11.84 -24.32 -27.10
CA GLY A 104 -11.05 -23.83 -28.23
C GLY A 104 -9.98 -22.83 -27.81
N SER A 105 -10.30 -21.97 -26.85
CA SER A 105 -9.36 -21.01 -26.26
C SER A 105 -9.84 -20.49 -24.91
N TYR A 106 -8.98 -19.73 -24.24
CA TYR A 106 -9.26 -19.04 -22.98
C TYR A 106 -9.01 -17.54 -23.17
N SER A 107 -10.02 -16.72 -22.92
CA SER A 107 -9.89 -15.27 -22.89
C SER A 107 -9.66 -14.81 -21.46
N ILE A 108 -8.53 -14.14 -21.22
CA ILE A 108 -8.12 -13.66 -19.89
C ILE A 108 -8.43 -12.18 -19.78
N TYR A 109 -9.17 -11.81 -18.75
CA TYR A 109 -9.54 -10.43 -18.45
C TYR A 109 -9.07 -10.04 -17.05
N ARG A 110 -8.83 -8.74 -16.85
CA ARG A 110 -8.43 -8.17 -15.56
C ARG A 110 -9.03 -6.80 -15.31
N ASP A 111 -9.54 -6.59 -14.10
CA ASP A 111 -10.10 -5.30 -13.66
C ASP A 111 -9.83 -5.08 -12.16
N THR A 112 -10.06 -3.87 -11.67
CA THR A 112 -9.97 -3.54 -10.23
C THR A 112 -11.27 -3.83 -9.49
N ALA A 113 -12.40 -3.93 -10.21
CA ALA A 113 -13.67 -4.36 -9.65
C ALA A 113 -13.76 -5.90 -9.57
N VAL A 114 -14.19 -6.44 -8.43
CA VAL A 114 -14.32 -7.91 -8.25
C VAL A 114 -15.42 -8.54 -9.13
N GLU A 115 -16.48 -7.79 -9.43
CA GLU A 115 -17.62 -8.23 -10.25
C GLU A 115 -17.67 -7.44 -11.56
N PHE A 116 -16.58 -7.44 -12.31
CA PHE A 116 -16.50 -6.75 -13.60
C PHE A 116 -17.10 -7.59 -14.74
N VAL A 117 -17.49 -6.90 -15.82
CA VAL A 117 -17.98 -7.55 -17.05
C VAL A 117 -16.82 -7.68 -18.04
N PRO A 118 -16.51 -8.90 -18.52
CA PRO A 118 -15.53 -9.10 -19.58
C PRO A 118 -15.88 -8.33 -20.87
N GLY A 119 -14.90 -7.60 -21.41
CA GLY A 119 -15.06 -6.83 -22.63
C GLY A 119 -13.71 -6.43 -23.25
N PRO A 120 -13.71 -5.74 -24.40
CA PRO A 120 -12.48 -5.38 -25.09
C PRO A 120 -11.53 -4.49 -24.27
N GLY A 121 -12.07 -3.68 -23.34
CA GLY A 121 -11.27 -2.75 -22.53
C GLY A 121 -10.46 -3.39 -21.40
N ASN A 122 -10.82 -4.60 -20.98
CA ASN A 122 -10.14 -5.34 -19.91
C ASN A 122 -9.61 -6.71 -20.39
N LEU A 123 -9.63 -6.96 -21.70
CA LEU A 123 -9.04 -8.16 -22.31
C LEU A 123 -7.51 -8.04 -22.32
N LEU A 124 -6.85 -9.00 -21.67
CA LEU A 124 -5.39 -9.08 -21.65
C LEU A 124 -4.85 -9.97 -22.76
N ALA A 125 -5.43 -11.16 -22.93
CA ALA A 125 -4.96 -12.14 -23.90
C ALA A 125 -6.03 -13.17 -24.26
N VAL A 126 -5.81 -13.85 -25.38
CA VAL A 126 -6.53 -15.06 -25.78
C VAL A 126 -5.52 -16.17 -25.98
N ILE A 127 -5.65 -17.25 -25.23
CA ILE A 127 -4.73 -18.39 -25.24
C ILE A 127 -5.42 -19.58 -25.92
N PRO A 128 -4.96 -20.03 -27.09
CA PRO A 128 -5.50 -21.22 -27.75
C PRO A 128 -5.32 -22.46 -26.88
N ALA A 129 -6.34 -23.33 -26.85
CA ALA A 129 -6.20 -24.64 -26.24
C ALA A 129 -5.12 -25.47 -26.98
N PRO A 130 -4.33 -26.31 -26.28
CA PRO A 130 -4.44 -26.70 -24.87
C PRO A 130 -3.66 -25.80 -23.90
N GLY A 131 -3.28 -24.59 -24.30
CA GLY A 131 -2.56 -23.64 -23.43
C GLY A 131 -3.35 -23.33 -22.15
N THR A 132 -2.66 -23.34 -21.01
CA THR A 132 -3.24 -23.24 -19.65
C THR A 132 -2.43 -22.32 -18.72
N GLU A 133 -1.59 -21.48 -19.30
CA GLU A 133 -0.71 -20.57 -18.57
C GLU A 133 -0.68 -19.22 -19.27
N TYR A 134 -0.66 -18.15 -18.47
CA TYR A 134 -0.50 -16.77 -18.91
C TYR A 134 0.35 -15.99 -17.90
N VAL A 135 1.22 -15.11 -18.40
CA VAL A 135 2.00 -14.20 -17.56
C VAL A 135 1.50 -12.78 -17.80
N ASP A 136 1.03 -12.15 -16.74
CA ASP A 136 0.61 -10.76 -16.72
C ASP A 136 1.74 -9.89 -16.17
N SER A 137 2.41 -9.18 -17.07
CA SER A 137 3.62 -8.42 -16.73
C SER A 137 3.33 -7.08 -16.07
N ASN A 138 4.16 -6.72 -15.09
CA ASN A 138 4.14 -5.44 -14.37
C ASN A 138 2.82 -5.13 -13.63
N VAL A 139 1.99 -6.15 -13.39
CA VAL A 139 0.70 -6.00 -12.72
C VAL A 139 0.85 -5.52 -11.27
N LEU A 140 1.86 -6.01 -10.55
CA LEU A 140 2.17 -5.63 -9.17
C LEU A 140 3.07 -4.38 -9.10
N GLY A 141 3.62 -3.92 -10.24
CA GLY A 141 4.38 -2.67 -10.32
C GLY A 141 3.51 -1.44 -10.63
N GLY A 142 2.21 -1.65 -10.88
CA GLY A 142 1.25 -0.60 -11.17
C GLY A 142 0.72 0.13 -9.93
N PRO A 143 -0.04 1.23 -10.12
CA PRO A 143 -0.62 2.00 -9.02
C PRO A 143 -1.81 1.29 -8.34
N GLU A 144 -2.36 0.25 -8.94
CA GLU A 144 -3.56 -0.44 -8.46
C GLU A 144 -3.24 -1.45 -7.36
N LEU A 145 -3.95 -1.35 -6.24
CA LEU A 145 -3.73 -2.21 -5.07
C LEU A 145 -4.53 -3.52 -5.08
N GLN A 146 -5.56 -3.60 -5.93
CA GLN A 146 -6.47 -4.75 -6.01
C GLN A 146 -6.81 -5.02 -7.46
N GLN A 147 -6.63 -6.26 -7.89
CA GLN A 147 -6.93 -6.69 -9.25
C GLN A 147 -7.56 -8.07 -9.23
N TYR A 148 -8.54 -8.26 -10.11
CA TYR A 148 -9.33 -9.47 -10.22
C TYR A 148 -9.29 -9.99 -11.65
N TYR A 149 -9.22 -11.31 -11.79
CA TYR A 149 -9.20 -11.97 -13.08
C TYR A 149 -10.48 -12.75 -13.34
N ILE A 150 -10.89 -12.75 -14.61
CA ILE A 150 -11.92 -13.65 -15.16
C ILE A 150 -11.29 -14.39 -16.35
N ILE A 151 -11.46 -15.71 -16.38
CA ILE A 151 -11.10 -16.52 -17.56
C ILE A 151 -12.37 -17.06 -18.20
N VAL A 152 -12.69 -16.57 -19.40
CA VAL A 152 -13.80 -17.07 -20.21
C VAL A 152 -13.32 -18.22 -21.08
N VAL A 153 -14.07 -19.31 -21.08
CA VAL A 153 -13.82 -20.49 -21.92
C VAL A 153 -14.57 -20.31 -23.24
N ASN A 154 -13.83 -20.31 -24.35
CA ASN A 154 -14.41 -20.19 -25.67
C ASN A 154 -14.54 -21.56 -26.32
N ALA A 155 -15.64 -21.77 -27.04
CA ALA A 155 -15.80 -22.93 -27.91
C ALA A 155 -14.78 -22.90 -29.07
N PRO A 156 -14.45 -24.06 -29.65
CA PRO A 156 -13.60 -24.17 -30.84
C PRO A 156 -14.22 -23.55 -32.10
#